data_AF-A0A7X2MU10-F1
#
_entry.id   AF-A0A7X2MU10-F1
#
_cell.length_a   1.000
_cell.length_b   1.000
_cell.length_c   1.000
_cell.angle_alpha   90.00
_cell.angle_beta   90.00
_cell.angle_gamma   90.00
#
_symmetry.space_group_name_H-M   'P 1'
#
loop_
_entity.id
_entity.type
_entity.pdbx_description
1 polymer ?
#
loop_
_entity_poly.entity_id
_entity_poly.type
_entity_poly.pdbx_seq_one_letter_code
_entity_poly.pdbx_strand_id
1 'polypeptide(L)'
;SIKGGAGTFGFTVLQETTHILENILDGARRGEMQLSTDIINLFLETKDIMQEQLDAYKTAQEPNAESFKYICEALRQLALEAKGLPVDVPASVATASAEPAS
;
A
#
# COMPACT_ATOMS: atom_id res chain seq x y z
N SER A 1 14.92 7.87 12.77
CA SER A 1 13.64 7.63 12.07
C SER A 1 13.64 8.33 10.73
N ILE A 2 13.39 7.60 9.64
CA ILE A 2 13.45 8.11 8.25
C ILE A 2 12.43 9.25 8.02
N LYS A 3 11.24 9.18 8.66
CA LYS A 3 10.20 10.22 8.63
C LYS A 3 10.67 11.61 9.09
N GLY A 4 11.46 11.68 10.18
CA GLY A 4 11.96 12.96 10.72
C GLY A 4 13.04 13.60 9.85
N GLY A 5 13.85 12.78 9.16
CA GLY A 5 14.83 13.27 8.19
C GLY A 5 14.16 13.75 6.90
N ALA A 6 13.23 12.96 6.35
CA ALA A 6 12.59 13.24 5.07
C ALA A 6 11.87 14.60 5.01
N GLY A 7 11.16 14.98 6.07
CA GLY A 7 10.49 16.29 6.14
C GLY A 7 11.44 17.49 6.20
N THR A 8 12.64 17.32 6.78
CA THR A 8 13.65 18.39 6.88
C THR A 8 14.37 18.62 5.55
N PHE A 9 14.51 17.57 4.72
CA PHE A 9 15.18 17.63 3.42
C PHE A 9 14.22 17.77 2.23
N GLY A 10 12.90 17.86 2.48
CA GLY A 10 11.90 17.98 1.41
C GLY A 10 11.68 16.69 0.62
N PHE A 11 12.00 15.52 1.18
CA PHE A 11 11.81 14.21 0.54
C PHE A 11 10.34 13.78 0.65
N THR A 12 9.44 14.52 0.01
CA THR A 12 7.98 14.38 0.13
C THR A 12 7.50 12.98 -0.29
N VAL A 13 8.05 12.44 -1.37
CA VAL A 13 7.73 11.09 -1.87
C VAL A 13 8.08 10.03 -0.82
N LEU A 14 9.30 10.06 -0.28
CA LEU A 14 9.74 9.11 0.75
C LEU A 14 8.97 9.27 2.06
N GLN A 15 8.64 10.51 2.44
CA GLN A 15 7.82 10.79 3.61
C GLN A 15 6.41 10.21 3.47
N GLU A 16 5.79 10.35 2.31
CA GLU A 16 4.44 9.86 2.06
C GLU A 16 4.39 8.33 2.03
N THR A 17 5.31 7.68 1.31
CA THR A 17 5.41 6.21 1.29
C THR A 17 5.62 5.66 2.71
N THR A 18 6.55 6.24 3.48
CA THR A 18 6.81 5.79 4.86
C THR A 18 5.63 5.99 5.80
N HIS A 19 4.87 7.07 5.65
CA HIS A 19 3.71 7.33 6.48
C HIS A 19 2.60 6.27 6.27
N ILE A 20 2.32 5.89 5.02
CA ILE A 20 1.30 4.87 4.73
C ILE A 20 1.76 3.52 5.31
N LEU A 21 3.02 3.15 5.08
CA LEU A 21 3.60 1.91 5.60
C LEU A 21 3.56 1.85 7.14
N GLU A 22 3.91 2.94 7.83
CA GLU A 22 3.90 3.01 9.29
C GLU A 22 2.50 2.74 9.85
N ASN A 23 1.46 3.32 9.24
CA ASN A 23 0.07 3.09 9.67
C ASN A 23 -0.35 1.61 9.53
N ILE A 24 0.08 0.94 8.46
CA ILE A 24 -0.21 -0.47 8.23
C ILE A 24 0.53 -1.35 9.24
N LEU A 25 1.82 -1.10 9.44
CA LEU A 25 2.64 -1.83 10.41
C LEU A 25 2.12 -1.66 11.83
N ASP A 26 1.61 -0.48 12.19
CA ASP A 26 0.97 -0.26 13.47
C ASP A 26 -0.33 -1.07 13.64
N GLY A 27 -1.16 -1.17 12.60
CA GLY A 27 -2.34 -2.03 12.61
C GLY A 27 -1.99 -3.51 12.78
N ALA A 28 -0.99 -4.00 12.03
CA ALA A 28 -0.47 -5.36 12.18
C ALA A 28 0.08 -5.61 13.60
N ARG A 29 0.84 -4.66 14.15
CA ARG A 29 1.39 -4.72 15.52
C ARG A 29 0.30 -4.76 16.59
N ARG A 30 -0.85 -4.13 16.36
CA ARG A 30 -2.03 -4.15 17.25
C ARG A 30 -2.89 -5.42 17.09
N GLY A 31 -2.58 -6.27 16.11
CA GLY A 31 -3.39 -7.45 15.78
C GLY A 31 -4.66 -7.13 14.99
N GLU A 32 -4.76 -5.94 14.42
CA GLU A 32 -5.90 -5.47 13.61
C GLU A 32 -5.79 -5.93 12.15
N MET A 33 -4.62 -6.41 11.73
CA MET A 33 -4.35 -6.96 10.39
C MET A 33 -3.57 -8.27 10.54
N GLN A 34 -4.05 -9.34 9.90
CA GLN A 34 -3.30 -10.60 9.78
C GLN A 34 -2.30 -10.49 8.64
N LEU A 35 -1.03 -10.82 8.92
CA LEU A 35 0.01 -10.85 7.89
C LEU A 35 -0.11 -12.12 7.06
N SER A 36 -0.15 -11.96 5.74
CA SER A 36 -0.04 -13.04 4.76
C SER A 36 1.28 -12.94 4.01
N THR A 37 1.64 -14.00 3.27
CA THR A 37 2.81 -13.98 2.39
C THR A 37 2.76 -12.83 1.39
N ASP A 38 1.58 -12.54 0.83
CA ASP A 38 1.40 -11.46 -0.15
C ASP A 38 1.65 -10.08 0.48
N ILE A 39 1.18 -9.88 1.72
CA ILE A 39 1.42 -8.64 2.49
C ILE A 39 2.92 -8.48 2.80
N ILE A 40 3.59 -9.56 3.19
CA ILE A 40 5.04 -9.53 3.46
C ILE A 40 5.82 -9.20 2.18
N ASN A 41 5.44 -9.78 1.03
CA ASN A 41 6.04 -9.46 -0.26
C ASN A 41 5.86 -7.99 -0.62
N LEU A 42 4.67 -7.42 -0.39
CA LEU A 42 4.41 -6.00 -0.61
C LEU A 42 5.28 -5.10 0.29
N PHE A 43 5.55 -5.50 1.54
CA PHE A 43 6.47 -4.75 2.41
C PHE A 43 7.91 -4.81 1.92
N LEU A 44 8.36 -5.96 1.39
CA LEU A 44 9.69 -6.08 0.81
C LEU A 44 9.81 -5.19 -0.43
N GLU A 45 8.82 -5.21 -1.32
CA GLU A 45 8.75 -4.34 -2.48
C GLU A 45 8.73 -2.85 -2.08
N THR A 46 7.96 -2.50 -1.04
CA THR A 46 7.94 -1.15 -0.49
C THR A 46 9.31 -0.71 -0.02
N LYS A 47 10.03 -1.59 0.68
CA LYS A 47 11.38 -1.31 1.18
C LYS A 47 12.38 -1.13 0.04
N ASP A 48 12.25 -1.89 -1.04
CA ASP A 48 13.11 -1.73 -2.22
C ASP A 48 12.81 -0.40 -2.97
N ILE A 49 11.54 -0.03 -3.15
CA ILE A 49 11.16 1.27 -3.74
C ILE A 49 11.61 2.46 -2.86
N MET A 50 11.48 2.35 -1.53
CA MET A 50 11.99 3.37 -0.61
C MET A 50 13.51 3.53 -0.72
N GLN A 51 14.25 2.44 -0.98
CA GLN A 51 15.68 2.48 -1.20
C GLN A 51 16.01 3.24 -2.50
N GLU A 52 15.27 2.97 -3.59
CA GLU A 52 15.41 3.71 -4.85
C GLU A 52 15.11 5.21 -4.70
N GLN A 53 14.02 5.55 -4.00
CA GLN A 53 13.68 6.95 -3.69
C GLN A 53 14.80 7.65 -2.93
N LEU A 54 15.36 6.98 -1.91
CA LEU A 54 16.46 7.51 -1.12
C LEU A 54 17.72 7.70 -1.98
N ASP A 55 18.01 6.78 -2.88
CA ASP A 55 19.18 6.85 -3.75
C ASP A 55 19.05 7.95 -4.82
N ALA A 56 17.85 8.19 -5.36
CA ALA A 56 17.56 9.35 -6.20
C ALA A 56 17.84 10.67 -5.46
N TYR A 57 17.36 10.80 -4.22
CA TYR A 57 17.63 12.00 -3.43
C TYR A 57 19.11 12.19 -3.11
N LYS A 58 19.87 11.12 -2.85
CA LYS A 58 21.33 11.21 -2.66
C LYS A 58 22.07 11.72 -3.90
N THR A 59 21.53 11.46 -5.09
CA THR A 59 22.10 11.92 -6.36
C THR A 59 21.46 13.21 -6.88
N ALA A 60 20.67 13.91 -6.05
CA ALA A 60 19.92 15.11 -6.40
C ALA A 60 18.98 14.92 -7.61
N GLN A 61 18.45 13.71 -7.77
CA GLN A 61 17.44 13.35 -8.75
C GLN A 61 16.07 13.23 -8.10
N GLU A 62 15.03 13.41 -8.92
CA GLU A 62 13.67 13.11 -8.49
C GLU A 62 13.42 11.60 -8.51
N PRO A 63 12.72 11.05 -7.50
CA PRO A 63 12.32 9.65 -7.51
C PRO A 63 11.40 9.29 -8.67
N ASN A 64 11.37 8.01 -9.03
CA ASN A 64 10.45 7.51 -10.05
C ASN A 64 8.98 7.70 -9.61
N ALA A 65 8.25 8.55 -10.34
CA ALA A 65 6.87 8.89 -10.04
C ALA A 65 5.89 7.72 -10.26
N GLU A 66 6.16 6.83 -11.21
CA GLU A 66 5.33 5.65 -11.47
C GLU A 66 5.47 4.63 -10.34
N SER A 67 6.71 4.31 -9.93
CA SER A 67 6.97 3.43 -8.79
C SER A 67 6.38 3.99 -7.50
N PHE A 68 6.49 5.30 -7.28
CA PHE A 68 5.87 5.99 -6.14
C PHE A 68 4.35 5.86 -6.15
N LYS A 69 3.70 6.11 -7.30
CA LYS A 69 2.25 6.02 -7.42
C LYS A 69 1.77 4.60 -7.18
N TYR A 70 2.42 3.63 -7.83
CA TYR A 70 2.12 2.20 -7.68
C TYR A 70 2.17 1.77 -6.21
N ILE A 71 3.28 2.06 -5.51
CA ILE A 71 3.45 1.57 -4.14
C ILE A 71 2.48 2.24 -3.17
N CYS A 72 2.19 3.53 -3.36
CA CYS A 72 1.22 4.23 -2.53
C CYS A 72 -0.19 3.71 -2.73
N GLU A 73 -0.55 3.36 -3.97
CA GLU A 73 -1.84 2.78 -4.29
C GLU A 73 -1.99 1.38 -3.68
N ALA A 74 -0.99 0.51 -3.87
CA ALA A 74 -0.98 -0.85 -3.31
C ALA A 74 -1.07 -0.84 -1.77
N LEU A 75 -0.29 0.02 -1.09
CA LEU A 75 -0.35 0.16 0.36
C LEU A 75 -1.70 0.71 0.83
N ARG A 76 -2.28 1.69 0.13
CA ARG A 76 -3.61 2.20 0.47
C ARG A 76 -4.69 1.13 0.34
N GLN A 77 -4.67 0.34 -0.74
CA GLN A 77 -5.60 -0.77 -0.91
C GLN A 77 -5.50 -1.76 0.24
N LEU A 78 -4.28 -2.17 0.60
CA LEU A 78 -4.06 -3.04 1.75
C LEU A 78 -4.60 -2.43 3.06
N ALA A 79 -4.43 -1.13 3.27
CA ALA A 79 -4.96 -0.44 4.44
C ALA A 79 -6.50 -0.38 4.47
N LEU A 80 -7.17 -0.36 3.31
CA LEU A 80 -8.63 -0.44 3.21
C LEU A 80 -9.11 -1.86 3.52
N GLU A 81 -8.47 -2.87 2.95
CA GLU A 81 -8.81 -4.29 3.14
C GLU A 81 -8.73 -4.69 4.61
N ALA A 82 -7.67 -4.27 5.32
CA ALA A 82 -7.55 -4.55 6.75
C ALA A 82 -8.57 -3.85 7.65
N LYS A 83 -9.16 -2.75 7.19
CA LYS A 83 -10.26 -2.10 7.92
C LYS A 83 -11.60 -2.79 7.70
N GLY A 84 -11.65 -3.85 6.89
CA GLY A 84 -12.89 -4.54 6.53
C GLY A 84 -13.86 -3.65 5.72
N LEU A 85 -13.35 -2.59 5.12
CA LEU A 85 -14.15 -1.74 4.23
C LEU A 85 -14.26 -2.46 2.88
N PRO A 86 -15.46 -2.71 2.37
CA PRO A 86 -15.61 -3.36 1.08
C PRO A 86 -14.98 -2.49 -0.01
N VAL A 87 -13.93 -3.01 -0.64
CA VAL A 87 -13.60 -2.65 -2.02
C VAL A 87 -14.81 -3.04 -2.84
N ASP A 88 -15.50 -2.03 -3.39
CA ASP A 88 -16.68 -2.18 -4.24
C ASP A 88 -16.29 -2.98 -5.48
N VAL A 89 -16.36 -4.31 -5.37
CA VAL A 89 -16.49 -5.18 -6.51
C VAL A 89 -17.92 -5.02 -6.99
N PRO A 90 -18.17 -4.59 -8.25
CA PRO A 90 -19.51 -4.66 -8.79
C PRO A 90 -19.87 -6.14 -8.89
N ALA A 91 -20.59 -6.62 -7.87
CA ALA A 91 -21.28 -7.89 -7.86
C ALA A 91 -22.36 -7.81 -8.94
N SER A 92 -21.97 -8.14 -10.17
CA SER A 92 -22.89 -8.44 -11.25
C SER A 92 -23.63 -9.72 -10.88
N VAL A 93 -24.71 -9.53 -10.13
CA VAL A 93 -25.84 -10.44 -9.99
C VAL A 93 -26.27 -10.95 -11.36
N ALA A 94 -26.05 -12.25 -11.61
CA ALA A 94 -26.83 -13.01 -12.59
C ALA A 94 -27.45 -14.20 -11.86
N THR A 95 -28.66 -13.91 -11.42
CA THR A 95 -29.68 -14.77 -10.81
C THR A 95 -29.80 -16.15 -11.44
N ALA A 96 -29.81 -17.18 -10.59
CA ALA A 96 -30.43 -18.47 -10.86
C ALA A 96 -31.89 -18.26 -11.31
N SER A 97 -32.24 -18.73 -12.50
CA SER A 97 -33.63 -18.90 -12.92
C SER A 97 -33.95 -20.39 -12.87
N ALA A 98 -34.87 -20.72 -11.97
CA ALA A 98 -35.42 -22.04 -11.77
C ALA A 98 -36.13 -22.55 -13.03
N GLU A 99 -35.91 -23.82 -13.30
CA GLU A 99 -36.67 -24.68 -14.20
C GLU A 99 -38.03 -25.02 -13.56
N PRO A 100 -39.16 -24.88 -14.28
CA PRO A 100 -40.34 -25.66 -13.98
C PRO A 100 -40.52 -26.73 -15.05
N ALA A 101 -40.61 -27.97 -14.58
CA ALA A 101 -41.09 -29.11 -15.35
C ALA A 101 -42.57 -28.93 -15.72
N SER A 102 -42.90 -29.15 -16.99
CA SER A 102 -44.03 -29.95 -17.48
C SER A 102 -44.06 -29.99 -19.01
#